data_AF-A0A0R3QQU9-F1
#
_entry.id   AF-A0A0R3QQU9-F1
#
_cell.length_a   1.000
_cell.length_b   1.000
_cell.length_c   1.000
_cell.angle_alpha   90.00
_cell.angle_beta   90.00
_cell.angle_gamma   90.00
#
_symmetry.space_group_name_H-M   'P 1'
#
loop_
_entity.id
_entity.type
_entity.pdbx_description
1 polymer ?
#
loop_
_entity_poly.entity_id
_entity_poly.type
_entity_poly.pdbx_seq_one_letter_code
_entity_poly.pdbx_strand_id
1 'polypeptide(L)'
;MGCINNCEKRACYSRDMPKYYCDYCDTFLTHDSPSVRKTHNGGRKHKENVRMFYQKWMEEQAQKLVDATARAFTQGRMGSSQGTAPRMPMVLFL
;
A
#
# COMPACT_ATOMS: atom_id res chain seq x y z
N MET A 1 14.38 -14.34 -57.97
CA MET A 1 13.39 -13.94 -56.94
C MET A 1 13.66 -14.80 -55.70
N GLY A 2 14.48 -14.44 -54.71
CA GLY A 2 14.64 -13.14 -54.03
C GLY A 2 13.33 -12.80 -53.28
N CYS A 3 13.20 -12.82 -51.95
CA CYS A 3 14.16 -12.91 -50.85
C CYS A 3 13.51 -13.63 -49.65
N ILE A 4 14.22 -14.61 -49.09
CA ILE A 4 14.20 -14.89 -47.65
C ILE A 4 14.82 -13.65 -47.00
N ASN A 5 14.16 -13.05 -46.01
CA ASN A 5 14.70 -12.26 -44.88
C ASN A 5 13.73 -11.16 -44.42
N ASN A 6 13.50 -11.11 -43.09
CA ASN A 6 13.14 -9.91 -42.32
C ASN A 6 11.65 -9.51 -42.19
N CYS A 7 10.79 -10.42 -41.71
CA CYS A 7 9.66 -10.01 -40.84
C CYS A 7 10.07 -10.10 -39.36
N GLU A 8 11.34 -9.81 -39.06
CA GLU A 8 11.78 -9.44 -37.73
C GLU A 8 11.78 -7.91 -37.66
N LYS A 9 10.82 -7.36 -36.91
CA LYS A 9 10.98 -6.08 -36.19
C LYS A 9 11.02 -4.79 -37.04
N ARG A 10 9.89 -4.24 -37.51
CA ARG A 10 9.73 -2.75 -37.50
C ARG A 10 8.35 -2.10 -37.76
N ALA A 11 7.23 -2.82 -37.91
CA ALA A 11 6.01 -2.16 -38.42
C ALA A 11 4.93 -1.73 -37.38
N CYS A 12 5.10 -1.90 -36.07
CA CYS A 12 4.11 -1.40 -35.09
C CYS A 12 4.72 -0.95 -33.74
N TYR A 13 5.97 -0.48 -33.70
CA TYR A 13 6.39 0.41 -32.61
C TYR A 13 6.10 1.84 -33.03
N SER A 14 4.81 2.16 -33.07
CA SER A 14 4.28 3.49 -33.33
C SER A 14 3.43 3.88 -32.12
N ARG A 15 4.03 4.71 -31.26
CA ARG A 15 3.41 5.87 -30.61
C ARG A 15 2.23 5.62 -29.64
N ASP A 16 2.53 5.81 -28.35
CA ASP A 16 1.62 6.29 -27.30
C ASP A 16 0.26 5.59 -27.13
N MET A 17 0.24 4.52 -26.33
CA MET A 17 -1.00 3.99 -25.73
C MET A 17 -0.77 3.66 -24.24
N PRO A 18 -1.68 4.06 -23.33
CA PRO A 18 -1.43 4.05 -21.89
C PRO A 18 -1.32 2.61 -21.38
N LYS A 19 -0.19 2.26 -20.77
CA LYS A 19 -0.07 1.00 -20.03
C LYS A 19 -0.75 1.21 -18.68
N TYR A 20 -1.80 0.45 -18.40
CA TYR A 20 -2.42 0.47 -17.07
C TYR A 20 -1.45 -0.12 -16.04
N TYR A 21 -1.02 0.74 -15.12
CA TYR A 21 -0.28 0.34 -13.92
C TYR A 21 -1.26 0.24 -12.75
N CYS A 22 -1.08 -0.78 -11.93
CA CYS A 22 -1.83 -0.91 -10.68
C CYS A 22 -0.88 -0.68 -9.50
N ASP A 23 -1.10 0.40 -8.76
CA ASP A 23 -0.29 0.79 -7.60
C ASP A 23 -0.34 -0.22 -6.45
N TYR A 24 -1.45 -0.95 -6.30
CA TYR A 24 -1.57 -1.98 -5.26
C TYR A 24 -0.84 -3.29 -5.61
N CYS A 25 -0.56 -3.53 -6.89
CA CYS A 25 0.00 -4.78 -7.37
C CYS A 25 1.42 -4.64 -7.91
N ASP A 26 1.95 -3.42 -7.99
CA ASP A 26 3.22 -3.06 -8.61
C ASP A 26 3.48 -3.74 -9.95
N THR A 27 2.44 -3.79 -10.79
CA THR A 27 2.47 -4.56 -12.03
C THR A 27 1.87 -3.78 -13.19
N PHE A 28 2.54 -3.91 -14.35
CA PHE A 28 2.04 -3.40 -15.61
C PHE A 28 1.11 -4.41 -16.26
N LEU A 29 -0.08 -3.95 -16.65
CA LEU A 29 -1.01 -4.75 -17.41
C LEU A 29 -0.60 -4.72 -18.89
N THR A 30 -0.37 -5.90 -19.48
CA THR A 30 0.11 -6.04 -20.87
C THR A 30 -0.93 -5.62 -21.90
N HIS A 31 -2.22 -5.65 -21.55
CA HIS A 31 -3.33 -5.22 -22.40
C HIS A 31 -4.35 -4.43 -21.58
N ASP A 32 -4.43 -3.12 -21.82
CA ASP A 32 -5.41 -2.24 -21.16
C ASP A 32 -6.77 -2.27 -21.90
N SER A 33 -7.53 -3.33 -21.66
CA SER A 33 -8.95 -3.41 -22.04
C SER A 33 -9.82 -3.26 -20.79
N PRO A 34 -10.99 -2.59 -20.86
CA PRO A 34 -11.92 -2.45 -19.73
C PRO A 34 -12.25 -3.78 -19.05
N SER A 35 -12.39 -4.85 -19.86
CA SER A 35 -12.64 -6.20 -19.36
C SER A 35 -11.46 -6.76 -18.57
N VAL A 36 -10.22 -6.52 -19.05
CA VAL A 36 -9.00 -6.98 -18.37
C VAL A 36 -8.82 -6.23 -17.05
N ARG A 37 -9.09 -4.93 -17.03
CA ARG A 37 -9.06 -4.11 -15.81
C ARG A 37 -10.08 -4.59 -14.78
N LYS A 38 -11.30 -4.87 -15.22
CA LYS A 38 -12.35 -5.43 -14.36
C LYS A 38 -11.93 -6.77 -13.75
N THR A 39 -11.34 -7.66 -14.54
CA THR A 39 -10.82 -8.94 -14.08
C THR A 39 -9.64 -8.78 -13.12
N HIS A 40 -8.74 -7.83 -13.38
CA HIS A 40 -7.62 -7.52 -12.48
C HIS A 40 -8.12 -7.03 -11.12
N ASN A 41 -8.97 -6.00 -11.10
CA ASN A 41 -9.52 -5.41 -9.87
C ASN A 41 -10.41 -6.41 -9.11
N GLY A 42 -11.09 -7.31 -9.84
CA GLY A 42 -11.88 -8.40 -9.26
C GLY A 42 -11.04 -9.57 -8.73
N GLY A 43 -9.77 -9.65 -9.12
CA GLY A 43 -8.86 -10.74 -8.81
C GLY A 43 -8.49 -10.83 -7.33
N ARG A 44 -8.22 -12.05 -6.87
CA ARG A 44 -7.84 -12.31 -5.47
C ARG A 44 -6.61 -11.53 -5.03
N LYS A 45 -5.56 -11.52 -5.86
CA LYS A 45 -4.28 -10.84 -5.57
C LYS A 45 -4.48 -9.33 -5.35
N HIS A 46 -5.24 -8.66 -6.23
CA HIS A 46 -5.51 -7.24 -6.10
C HIS A 46 -6.29 -6.95 -4.80
N LYS A 47 -7.37 -7.68 -4.54
CA LYS A 47 -8.18 -7.50 -3.31
C LYS A 47 -7.39 -7.74 -2.03
N GLU A 48 -6.51 -8.74 -2.02
CA GLU A 48 -5.63 -9.06 -0.90
C GLU A 48 -4.60 -7.96 -0.67
N ASN A 49 -3.94 -7.49 -1.73
CA ASN A 49 -2.98 -6.39 -1.63
C ASN A 49 -3.64 -5.09 -1.15
N VAL A 50 -4.85 -4.78 -1.63
CA VAL A 50 -5.61 -3.61 -1.17
C VAL A 50 -5.90 -3.71 0.33
N ARG A 51 -6.32 -4.88 0.83
CA ARG A 51 -6.55 -5.09 2.27
C ARG A 51 -5.27 -4.92 3.08
N MET A 52 -4.19 -5.57 2.65
CA MET A 52 -2.88 -5.50 3.30
C MET A 52 -2.31 -4.08 3.32
N PHE A 53 -2.53 -3.32 2.24
CA PHE A 53 -2.11 -1.93 2.13
C PHE A 53 -2.75 -1.07 3.23
N TYR A 54 -4.08 -1.14 3.38
CA TYR A 54 -4.78 -0.40 4.42
C TYR A 54 -4.46 -0.89 5.84
N GLN A 55 -4.26 -2.19 6.02
CA GLN A 55 -3.86 -2.76 7.31
C GLN A 55 -2.51 -2.19 7.77
N LYS A 56 -1.49 -2.26 6.90
CA LYS A 56 -0.16 -1.70 7.19
C LYS A 56 -0.19 -0.20 7.40
N TRP A 57 -1.03 0.51 6.65
CA TRP A 57 -1.19 1.95 6.81
C TRP A 57 -1.71 2.29 8.23
N MET A 58 -2.69 1.55 8.75
CA MET A 58 -3.18 1.76 10.11
C MET A 58 -2.13 1.44 11.17
N GLU A 59 -1.35 0.38 11.00
CA GLU A 59 -0.24 0.03 11.89
C GLU A 59 0.84 1.12 11.92
N GLU A 60 1.17 1.70 10.77
CA GLU A 60 2.15 2.79 10.69
C GLU A 60 1.65 4.06 11.38
N GLN A 61 0.35 4.37 11.27
CA GLN A 61 -0.24 5.50 12.01
C GLN A 61 -0.24 5.26 13.53
N ALA A 62 -0.52 4.03 13.97
CA ALA A 62 -0.43 3.67 15.38
C ALA A 62 1.01 3.79 15.90
N GLN A 63 2.00 3.34 15.12
CA GLN A 63 3.41 3.44 15.51
C GLN A 63 3.86 4.89 15.66
N LYS A 64 3.42 5.80 14.78
CA LYS A 64 3.73 7.24 14.90
C LYS A 64 3.24 7.83 16.23
N LEU A 65 2.06 7.42 16.70
CA LEU A 65 1.52 7.85 17.99
C LEU A 65 2.31 7.26 19.17
N VAL A 66 2.68 5.98 19.09
CA VAL A 66 3.51 5.31 20.11
C VAL A 66 4.88 5.98 20.20
N ASP A 67 5.53 6.25 19.06
CA ASP A 67 6.85 6.87 19.00
C ASP A 67 6.82 8.30 19.56
N ALA A 68 5.78 9.09 19.24
CA ALA A 68 5.61 10.42 19.80
C ALA A 68 5.46 10.40 21.33
N THR A 69 4.66 9.46 21.85
CA THR A 69 4.45 9.29 23.29
C THR A 69 5.72 8.81 23.99
N ALA A 70 6.43 7.84 23.41
CA ALA A 70 7.69 7.32 23.95
C ALA A 70 8.80 8.38 23.96
N ARG A 71 8.89 9.22 22.92
CA ARG A 71 9.82 10.36 22.87
C ARG A 71 9.49 11.40 23.94
N ALA A 72 8.22 11.76 24.11
CA ALA A 72 7.80 12.68 25.17
C ALA A 72 8.11 12.11 26.58
N PHE A 73 7.89 10.81 26.79
CA PHE A 73 8.16 10.16 28.06
C PHE A 73 9.66 10.05 28.39
N THR A 74 10.50 9.76 27.39
CA THR A 74 11.96 9.71 27.56
C THR A 74 12.59 11.10 27.73
N GLN A 75 12.04 12.13 27.08
CA GLN A 75 12.45 13.52 27.28
C GLN A 75 11.98 14.09 28.63
N GLY A 76 10.90 13.56 29.20
CA GLY A 76 10.41 13.87 30.56
C GLY A 76 11.24 13.29 31.70
N ARG A 77 12.40 12.69 31.42
CA ARG A 77 13.24 12.05 32.45
C ARG A 77 14.14 13.04 33.19
N MET A 78 13.55 14.12 33.74
CA MET A 78 14.03 14.82 34.93
C MET A 78 12.83 15.40 35.69
N GLY A 79 12.43 14.73 36.77
CA GLY A 79 11.29 15.14 37.60
C GLY A 79 10.84 14.04 38.56
N SER A 80 11.74 13.67 39.48
CA SER A 80 11.43 13.26 40.86
C SER A 80 10.03 12.71 41.19
N SER A 81 10.04 11.47 41.67
CA SER A 81 9.25 10.98 42.81
C SER A 81 7.72 10.89 42.70
N GLN A 82 7.22 9.78 43.24
CA GLN A 82 5.84 9.46 43.59
C GLN A 82 4.99 8.86 42.47
N GLY A 83 4.68 7.59 42.68
CA GLY A 83 3.77 6.82 41.85
C GLY A 83 2.38 7.43 41.85
N THR A 84 1.87 7.71 40.67
CA THR A 84 0.44 7.84 40.41
C THR A 84 0.14 6.92 39.23
N ALA A 85 -0.41 5.74 39.54
CA ALA A 85 -0.96 4.85 38.54
C ALA A 85 -2.03 5.59 37.71
N PRO A 86 -2.14 5.31 36.39
CA PRO A 86 -3.19 5.91 35.57
C PRO A 86 -4.55 5.42 36.08
N ARG A 87 -5.38 6.36 36.55
CA ARG A 87 -6.76 6.08 36.97
C ARG A 87 -7.60 5.79 35.73
N MET A 88 -7.81 4.51 35.44
CA MET A 88 -8.80 4.04 34.47
C MET A 88 -10.19 4.52 34.93
N PRO A 89 -11.05 5.07 34.06
CA PRO A 89 -12.44 5.33 34.42
C PRO A 89 -13.17 4.00 34.58
N MET A 90 -13.57 3.68 35.82
CA MET A 90 -14.43 2.54 36.13
C MET A 90 -15.80 2.76 35.47
N VAL A 91 -16.08 2.06 34.37
CA VAL A 91 -17.44 1.96 33.82
C VAL A 91 -18.28 1.15 34.81
N LEU A 92 -19.11 1.86 35.56
CA LEU A 92 -20.12 1.31 36.46
C LEU A 92 -21.21 0.64 35.61
N PHE A 93 -21.11 -0.67 35.40
CA PHE A 93 -22.24 -1.47 34.94
C PHE A 93 -23.15 -1.74 36.15
N LEU A 94 -24.30 -1.07 36.18
CA LEU A 94 -25.50 -1.58 36.84
C LEU A 94 -26.14 -2.69 35.98
#